data_AF-A0A838GJZ1-F1
#
_entry.id   AF-A0A838GJZ1-F1
#
_cell.length_a   1.000
_cell.length_b   1.000
_cell.length_c   1.000
_cell.angle_alpha   90.00
_cell.angle_beta   90.00
_cell.angle_gamma   90.00
#
_symmetry.space_group_name_H-M   'P 1'
#
loop_
_entity.id
_entity.type
_entity.pdbx_description
1 polymer ?
#
loop_
_entity_poly.entity_id
_entity_poly.type
_entity_poly.pdbx_seq_one_letter_code
_entity_poly.pdbx_strand_id
1 'polypeptide(L)' 'MGEDTGHKTGRPTSWIAVAIMVLGFVIFGVALVLGPIWALFWIGLAVTAGGGIFGLANGIMEDYG' A
#
# COMPACT_ATOMS: atom_id res chain seq x y z
N MET A 1 -38.40 7.53 -0.75
CA MET A 1 -37.01 7.94 -0.50
C MET A 1 -36.24 6.67 -0.24
N GLY A 2 -35.76 6.03 -1.32
CA GLY A 2 -34.91 4.85 -1.20
C GLY A 2 -33.51 5.32 -0.90
N GLU A 3 -32.92 4.82 0.16
CA GLU A 3 -31.52 5.07 0.47
C GLU A 3 -30.71 4.21 -0.50
N ASP A 4 -30.30 4.81 -1.61
CA ASP A 4 -29.24 4.26 -2.44
C ASP A 4 -27.95 4.40 -1.63
N THR A 5 -27.72 3.50 -0.68
CA THR A 5 -26.42 3.34 -0.02
C THR A 5 -25.46 2.83 -1.09
N GLY A 6 -24.99 3.75 -1.93
CA GLY A 6 -24.05 3.48 -3.00
C GLY A 6 -22.82 2.84 -2.40
N HIS A 7 -22.76 1.51 -2.48
CA HIS A 7 -21.62 0.74 -2.07
C HIS A 7 -20.48 1.15 -3.01
N LYS A 8 -19.62 2.05 -2.55
CA LYS A 8 -18.41 2.47 -3.25
C LYS A 8 -17.48 1.28 -3.24
N THR A 9 -17.68 0.36 -4.19
CA THR A 9 -16.79 -0.77 -4.40
C THR A 9 -15.44 -0.19 -4.76
N GLY A 10 -14.54 -0.14 -3.79
CA GLY A 10 -13.19 0.39 -3.96
C GLY A 10 -12.57 -0.23 -5.22
N ARG A 11 -12.16 0.64 -6.15
CA ARG A 11 -11.57 0.22 -7.42
C ARG A 11 -10.44 -0.79 -7.16
N PRO A 12 -10.37 -1.92 -7.88
CA PRO A 12 -9.36 -2.96 -7.66
C PRO A 12 -7.92 -2.43 -7.63
N THR A 13 -7.66 -1.34 -8.36
CA THR A 13 -6.38 -0.62 -8.39
C THR A 13 -5.92 -0.11 -7.01
N SER A 14 -6.84 0.36 -6.17
CA SER A 14 -6.53 0.80 -4.80
C SER A 14 -6.04 -0.38 -3.94
N TRP A 15 -6.69 -1.53 -4.07
CA TRP A 15 -6.30 -2.76 -3.39
C TRP A 15 -4.91 -3.26 -3.79
N ILE A 16 -4.53 -3.11 -5.07
CA ILE A 16 -3.18 -3.48 -5.55
C ILE A 16 -2.12 -2.63 -4.85
N ALA A 17 -2.33 -1.31 -4.77
CA ALA A 17 -1.39 -0.42 -4.11
C ALA A 17 -1.30 -0.71 -2.59
N VAL A 18 -2.43 -1.00 -1.93
CA VAL A 18 -2.45 -1.43 -0.53
C VAL A 18 -1.69 -2.74 -0.33
N ALA A 19 -1.88 -3.73 -1.19
CA ALA A 19 -1.18 -5.01 -1.11
C ALA A 19 0.35 -4.84 -1.25
N ILE A 20 0.81 -3.96 -2.14
CA ILE A 20 2.23 -3.63 -2.30
C ILE A 20 2.79 -2.99 -1.03
N MET A 21 2.07 -2.04 -0.43
CA MET A 21 2.50 -1.41 0.82
C MET A 21 2.59 -2.41 1.97
N VAL A 22 1.60 -3.31 2.10
CA VAL A 22 1.59 -4.35 3.14
C VAL A 22 2.76 -5.32 2.95
N LEU A 23 3.02 -5.78 1.73
CA LEU A 23 4.16 -6.64 1.42
C LEU A 23 5.50 -5.97 1.77
N GLY A 24 5.69 -4.70 1.38
CA GLY A 24 6.88 -3.94 1.71
C GLY A 24 7.10 -3.84 3.22
N PHE A 25 6.03 -3.56 3.98
CA PHE A 25 6.09 -3.43 5.43
C PHE A 25 6.44 -4.75 6.13
N VAL A 26 5.87 -5.87 5.66
CA VAL A 26 6.18 -7.20 6.21
C VAL A 26 7.65 -7.57 5.96
N ILE A 27 8.16 -7.35 4.74
CA ILE A 27 9.57 -7.61 4.40
C ILE A 27 10.50 -6.74 5.26
N PHE A 28 10.16 -5.47 5.43
CA PHE A 28 10.88 -4.54 6.30
C PHE A 28 10.90 -5.01 7.76
N GLY A 29 9.74 -5.38 8.32
CA GLY A 29 9.62 -5.85 9.70
C GLY A 29 10.38 -7.15 9.95
N VAL A 30 10.31 -8.10 9.03
CA VAL A 30 11.05 -9.38 9.12
C VAL A 30 12.57 -9.14 9.05
N ALA A 31 13.02 -8.21 8.19
CA ALA A 31 14.44 -7.84 8.10
C ALA A 31 14.99 -7.23 9.40
N LEU A 32 14.16 -6.54 10.18
CA LEU A 32 14.55 -6.03 11.50
C LEU A 32 14.67 -7.14 12.56
N VAL A 33 13.89 -8.21 12.45
CA VAL A 33 13.86 -9.30 13.45
C VAL A 33 14.95 -10.34 13.22
N LEU A 34 15.33 -10.64 11.98
CA LEU A 34 16.28 -11.72 11.64
C LEU A 34 17.77 -11.37 11.82
N GLY A 35 18.10 -10.22 12.43
CA GLY A 35 19.48 -9.72 12.53
C GLY A 35 19.90 -8.90 11.31
N PRO A 36 21.11 -8.29 11.31
CA PRO A 36 21.47 -7.14 10.45
C PRO A 36 21.62 -7.51 8.96
N ILE A 37 20.49 -7.76 8.29
CA ILE A 37 20.40 -7.83 6.84
C ILE A 37 20.00 -6.43 6.35
N TRP A 38 20.90 -5.47 6.53
CA TRP A 38 20.66 -4.06 6.20
C TRP A 38 20.19 -3.83 4.75
N ALA A 39 20.60 -4.70 3.82
CA ALA A 39 20.11 -4.67 2.45
C ALA A 39 18.59 -4.91 2.35
N LEU A 40 18.05 -5.92 3.05
CA LEU A 40 16.60 -6.21 3.06
C LEU A 40 15.80 -5.10 3.74
N PHE A 41 16.37 -4.46 4.76
CA PHE A 41 15.78 -3.28 5.39
C PHE A 41 15.56 -2.16 4.38
N TRP A 42 16.60 -1.79 3.62
CA TRP A 42 16.51 -0.71 2.62
C TRP A 42 15.58 -1.08 1.46
N ILE A 43 15.57 -2.35 1.01
CA ILE A 43 14.66 -2.83 -0.02
C ILE A 43 13.21 -2.76 0.46
N GLY A 44 12.92 -3.27 1.66
CA GLY A 44 11.57 -3.20 2.23
C GLY A 44 11.08 -1.77 2.42
N LEU A 45 11.97 -0.87 2.87
CA LEU A 45 11.67 0.56 2.98
C LEU A 45 11.37 1.18 1.61
N ALA A 46 12.20 0.93 0.60
CA ALA A 46 12.01 1.46 -0.76
C ALA A 46 10.71 0.94 -1.40
N VAL A 47 10.38 -0.34 -1.19
CA VAL A 47 9.13 -0.94 -1.70
C VAL A 47 7.92 -0.33 -1.00
N THR A 48 7.96 -0.18 0.33
CA THR A 48 6.85 0.42 1.10
C THR A 48 6.63 1.88 0.70
N ALA A 49 7.71 2.68 0.66
CA ALA A 49 7.67 4.08 0.25
C ALA A 49 7.24 4.22 -1.21
N GLY A 50 7.73 3.35 -2.10
CA GLY A 50 7.35 3.30 -3.52
C GLY A 50 5.88 2.96 -3.71
N GLY A 51 5.35 1.99 -2.95
CA GLY A 51 3.92 1.67 -2.92
C GLY A 51 3.09 2.88 -2.45
N GLY A 52 3.53 3.56 -1.39
CA GLY A 52 2.95 4.81 -0.88
C GLY A 52 2.89 5.91 -1.93
N ILE A 53 4.01 6.20 -2.58
CA ILE A 53 4.12 7.23 -3.62
C ILE A 53 3.25 6.86 -4.83
N PHE A 54 3.26 5.59 -5.25
CA PHE A 54 2.41 5.11 -6.34
C PHE A 54 0.92 5.23 -6.00
N GLY A 55 0.54 4.89 -4.77
CA GLY A 55 -0.84 5.05 -4.30
C GLY A 55 -1.29 6.52 -4.27
N LEU A 56 -0.42 7.42 -3.80
CA LEU A 56 -0.67 8.86 -3.83
C LEU A 56 -0.76 9.40 -5.26
N ALA A 57 0.16 9.00 -6.14
CA ALA A 57 0.20 9.46 -7.53
C ALA A 57 -1.03 8.99 -8.35
N ASN A 58 -1.61 7.84 -8.01
CA ASN A 58 -2.81 7.31 -8.67
C ASN A 58 -4.12 7.70 -7.97
N GLY A 59 -4.09 8.65 -7.02
CA GLY A 59 -5.30 9.16 -6.39
C GLY A 59 -6.07 8.09 -5.63
N ILE A 60 -5.40 7.27 -4.79
CA ILE A 60 -6.10 6.31 -3.91
C ILE A 60 -7.22 6.97 -3.07
N MET A 61 -7.01 8.23 -2.69
CA MET A 61 -7.95 9.02 -1.88
C MET A 61 -8.89 9.89 -2.73
N GLU A 62 -8.60 10.03 -4.03
CA GLU A 62 -9.42 10.77 -4.98
C GLU A 62 -10.36 9.78 -5.67
N ASP A 63 -11.25 9.20 -4.87
CA ASP A 63 -12.38 8.38 -5.33
C ASP A 63 -13.59 9.28 -5.68
N TYR A 64 -13.35 10.48 -6.22
CA TYR A 64 -14.39 11.42 -6.67
C TYR A 64 -13.85 12.33 -7.79
N GLY A 65 -14.27 12.09 -9.04
CA GLY A 65 -14.04 12.98 -10.18
C GLY A 65 -13.76 12.25 -11.49
#